data_AF-A0A7S7SNL5-F1
#
_entry.id   AF-A0A7S7SNL5-F1
#
_cell.length_a   1.000
_cell.length_b   1.000
_cell.length_c   1.000
_cell.angle_alpha   90.00
_cell.angle_beta   90.00
_cell.angle_gamma   90.00
#
_symmetry.space_group_name_H-M   'P 1'
#
loop_
_entity.id
_entity.type
_entity.pdbx_description
1 polymer ?
#
loop_
_entity_poly.entity_id
_entity_poly.type
_entity_poly.pdbx_seq_one_letter_code
_entity_poly.pdbx_strand_id
1 'polypeptide(L)'
;MVLAVAGALVLSGCSKQAGKPVEDVGGGQNVTRFQLTSVKGTRNGDRLDVAALYGDGAAQIAVQLHFRVTPPTTLELGSWKGLGKEGAVHERSSTFLGGQSGPPSIGGSFDLLGADGQALFRVRIPVQALDRVY
;
A
#
# COMPACT_ATOMS: atom_id res chain seq x y z
N MET A 1 39.82 15.23 41.46
CA MET A 1 38.82 15.76 40.52
C MET A 1 38.77 14.85 39.31
N VAL A 2 37.84 13.88 39.27
CA VAL A 2 37.50 13.15 38.05
C VAL A 2 36.00 12.92 38.09
N LEU A 3 35.26 13.77 37.39
CA LEU A 3 33.81 13.66 37.21
C LEU A 3 33.58 12.65 36.09
N ALA A 4 33.10 11.46 36.41
CA ALA A 4 32.65 10.48 35.42
C ALA A 4 31.30 10.93 34.86
N VAL A 5 31.31 11.47 33.64
CA VAL A 5 30.09 11.85 32.92
C VAL A 5 29.54 10.62 32.21
N ALA A 6 28.45 10.07 32.74
CA ALA A 6 27.70 8.99 32.12
C ALA A 6 27.04 9.50 30.82
N GLY A 7 27.56 9.07 29.67
CA GLY A 7 26.97 9.33 28.36
C GLY A 7 25.72 8.47 28.16
N ALA A 8 24.55 9.06 28.39
CA ALA A 8 23.27 8.47 28.02
C ALA A 8 23.09 8.52 26.50
N LEU A 9 23.30 7.38 25.83
CA LEU A 9 22.96 7.16 24.43
C LEU A 9 21.44 7.13 24.28
N VAL A 10 20.85 8.24 23.84
CA VAL A 10 19.43 8.31 23.47
C VAL A 10 19.26 7.57 22.14
N LEU A 11 18.72 6.35 22.21
CA LEU A 11 18.24 5.60 21.05
C LEU A 11 16.98 6.28 20.52
N SER A 12 17.15 7.28 19.65
CA SER A 12 16.08 7.81 18.81
C SER A 12 15.71 6.74 17.78
N GLY A 13 14.83 5.83 18.17
CA GLY A 13 14.23 4.88 17.23
C GLY A 13 13.54 5.65 16.11
N CYS A 14 13.96 5.43 14.87
CA CYS A 14 13.22 5.86 13.70
C CYS A 14 11.88 5.12 13.67
N SER A 15 10.88 5.62 14.39
CA SER A 15 9.49 5.34 14.10
C SER A 15 9.18 6.02 12.77
N LYS A 16 9.43 5.33 11.66
CA LYS A 16 8.84 5.70 10.37
C LYS A 16 7.35 5.71 10.61
N GLN A 17 6.79 6.90 10.75
CA GLN A 17 5.38 7.13 10.95
C GLN A 17 4.66 6.42 9.80
N ALA A 18 4.08 5.25 10.09
CA ALA A 18 3.32 4.50 9.12
C ALA A 18 2.16 5.41 8.71
N GLY A 19 2.24 5.93 7.49
CA GLY A 19 1.21 6.85 7.00
C GLY A 19 -0.16 6.15 7.05
N LYS A 20 -1.24 6.94 7.19
CA LYS A 20 -2.62 6.44 7.14
C LYS A 20 -2.84 5.47 5.97
N PRO A 21 -3.47 4.30 6.17
CA PRO A 21 -3.70 3.34 5.08
C PRO A 21 -4.58 3.91 3.96
N VAL A 22 -5.52 4.80 4.29
CA VAL A 22 -6.34 5.53 3.33
C VAL A 22 -6.38 7.01 3.71
N GLU A 23 -6.22 7.89 2.72
CA GLU A 23 -6.39 9.33 2.82
C GLU A 23 -7.47 9.80 1.84
N ASP A 24 -8.34 10.71 2.27
CA ASP A 24 -9.27 11.42 1.39
C ASP A 24 -8.55 12.65 0.84
N VAL A 25 -8.07 12.54 -0.39
CA VAL A 25 -7.37 13.63 -1.08
C VAL A 25 -8.33 14.47 -1.92
N GLY A 26 -9.52 13.95 -2.24
CA GLY A 26 -10.58 14.68 -2.93
C GLY A 26 -11.49 15.51 -2.01
N GLY A 27 -11.43 15.29 -0.69
CA GLY A 27 -12.13 16.09 0.33
C GLY A 27 -13.63 15.78 0.48
N GLY A 28 -14.08 14.61 0.01
CA GLY A 28 -15.50 14.28 -0.09
C GLY A 28 -16.00 13.16 0.84
N GLN A 29 -15.12 12.43 1.55
CA GLN A 29 -15.52 11.27 2.36
C GLN A 29 -14.65 11.04 3.59
N ASN A 30 -15.26 10.70 4.72
CA ASN A 30 -14.52 10.37 5.93
C ASN A 30 -14.00 8.92 5.89
N VAL A 31 -12.75 8.76 5.48
CA VAL A 31 -12.04 7.45 5.43
C VAL A 31 -11.03 7.28 6.57
N THR A 32 -11.09 8.13 7.61
CA THR A 32 -10.04 8.18 8.66
C THR A 32 -9.90 6.87 9.46
N ARG A 33 -10.95 6.04 9.49
CA ARG A 33 -10.97 4.74 10.18
C ARG A 33 -10.63 3.55 9.28
N PHE A 34 -10.43 3.77 7.98
CA PHE A 34 -10.14 2.70 7.04
C PHE A 34 -8.74 2.16 7.28
N GLN A 35 -8.66 0.85 7.49
CA GLN A 35 -7.41 0.11 7.62
C GLN A 35 -7.24 -0.83 6.45
N LEU A 36 -5.99 -1.23 6.15
CA LEU A 36 -5.74 -2.36 5.25
C LEU A 36 -6.17 -3.65 5.97
N THR A 37 -7.24 -4.26 5.50
CA THR A 37 -7.87 -5.46 6.11
C THR A 37 -7.39 -6.76 5.47
N SER A 38 -6.97 -6.72 4.21
CA SER A 38 -6.42 -7.88 3.50
C SER A 38 -5.51 -7.39 2.39
N VAL A 39 -4.39 -8.08 2.18
CA VAL A 39 -3.60 -7.99 0.96
C VAL A 39 -3.20 -9.40 0.53
N LYS A 40 -3.38 -9.71 -0.75
CA LYS A 40 -3.02 -11.00 -1.33
C LYS A 40 -2.38 -10.79 -2.68
N GLY A 41 -1.61 -11.76 -3.14
CA GLY A 41 -1.13 -11.73 -4.50
C GLY A 41 -0.56 -13.03 -5.01
N THR A 42 -0.46 -13.11 -6.33
CA THR A 42 0.03 -14.27 -7.06
C THR A 42 1.05 -13.81 -8.08
N ARG A 43 2.25 -14.38 -7.99
CA ARG A 43 3.32 -14.14 -8.97
C ARG A 43 3.33 -15.28 -10.00
N ASN A 44 3.35 -14.91 -11.27
CA ASN A 44 3.55 -15.83 -12.40
C ASN A 44 4.64 -15.25 -13.31
N GLY A 45 5.86 -15.78 -13.22
CA GLY A 45 7.01 -15.27 -13.96
C GLY A 45 7.35 -13.82 -13.59
N ASP A 46 7.24 -12.91 -14.55
CA ASP A 46 7.45 -11.47 -14.41
C ASP A 46 6.16 -10.68 -14.11
N ARG A 47 5.02 -11.36 -13.96
CA ARG A 47 3.74 -10.75 -13.57
C ARG A 47 3.45 -10.97 -12.09
N LEU A 48 2.96 -9.93 -11.42
CA LEU A 48 2.41 -10.01 -10.06
C LEU A 48 1.01 -9.38 -10.03
N ASP A 49 0.01 -10.18 -9.71
CA ASP A 49 -1.35 -9.72 -9.45
C ASP A 49 -1.53 -9.52 -7.95
N VAL A 50 -2.05 -8.36 -7.52
CA VAL A 50 -2.27 -8.00 -6.11
C VAL A 50 -3.72 -7.56 -5.91
N ALA A 51 -4.35 -8.07 -4.86
CA ALA A 51 -5.65 -7.62 -4.39
C ALA A 51 -5.53 -7.08 -2.96
N ALA A 52 -5.99 -5.84 -2.75
CA ALA A 52 -6.00 -5.20 -1.43
C ALA A 52 -7.43 -4.77 -1.07
N LEU A 53 -7.79 -4.98 0.20
CA LEU A 53 -9.07 -4.52 0.77
C LEU A 53 -8.80 -3.56 1.91
N TYR A 54 -9.38 -2.36 1.81
CA TYR A 54 -9.38 -1.38 2.88
C TYR A 54 -10.79 -1.24 3.45
N GLY A 55 -10.94 -1.07 4.76
CA GLY A 55 -12.26 -0.90 5.36
C GLY A 55 -12.21 -0.59 6.84
N ASP A 56 -13.38 -0.25 7.39
CA ASP A 56 -13.61 0.06 8.80
C ASP A 56 -14.62 -0.89 9.47
N GLY A 57 -14.99 -1.98 8.78
CA GLY A 57 -15.99 -2.96 9.20
C GLY A 57 -17.41 -2.67 8.71
N ALA A 58 -17.73 -1.42 8.33
CA ALA A 58 -19.03 -1.05 7.76
C ALA A 58 -18.96 -0.81 6.25
N ALA A 59 -17.83 -0.31 5.76
CA ALA A 59 -17.61 -0.03 4.36
C ALA A 59 -16.22 -0.48 3.90
N GLN A 60 -16.08 -0.68 2.59
CA GLN A 60 -14.87 -1.22 1.99
C GLN A 60 -14.49 -0.54 0.66
N ILE A 61 -13.19 -0.52 0.40
CA ILE A 61 -12.57 -0.20 -0.89
C ILE A 61 -11.76 -1.43 -1.31
N ALA A 62 -12.11 -2.01 -2.45
CA ALA A 62 -11.36 -3.06 -3.10
C ALA A 62 -10.44 -2.46 -4.17
N VAL A 63 -9.19 -2.90 -4.19
CA VAL A 63 -8.15 -2.46 -5.14
C VAL A 63 -7.52 -3.68 -5.78
N GLN A 64 -7.44 -3.68 -7.11
CA GLN A 64 -6.74 -4.69 -7.91
C GLN A 64 -5.59 -4.04 -8.66
N LEU A 65 -4.41 -4.65 -8.59
CA LEU A 65 -3.18 -4.13 -9.19
C LEU A 65 -2.49 -5.23 -9.97
N HIS A 66 -1.97 -4.88 -11.15
CA HIS A 66 -1.22 -5.76 -12.03
C HIS A 66 0.15 -5.13 -12.28
N PHE A 67 1.20 -5.79 -11.78
CA PHE A 67 2.56 -5.32 -11.90
C PHE A 67 3.36 -6.19 -12.87
N ARG A 68 4.27 -5.53 -13.60
CA ARG A 68 5.46 -6.18 -14.16
C ARG A 68 6.60 -6.05 -13.16
N VAL A 69 7.11 -7.19 -12.68
CA VAL A 69 8.15 -7.29 -11.64
C VAL A 69 9.55 -7.56 -12.22
N THR A 70 9.84 -7.02 -13.40
CA THR A 70 11.21 -6.79 -13.88
C THR A 70 11.77 -5.54 -13.20
N PRO A 71 13.07 -5.43 -12.89
CA PRO A 71 13.61 -4.17 -12.37
C PRO A 71 13.60 -3.05 -13.44
N PRO A 72 12.99 -1.87 -13.20
CA PRO A 72 12.17 -1.49 -12.03
C PRO A 72 10.73 -2.02 -12.12
N THR A 73 10.16 -2.42 -10.98
CA THR A 73 8.77 -2.86 -10.92
C THR A 73 7.83 -1.73 -11.33
N THR A 74 6.86 -2.04 -12.18
CA THR A 74 5.95 -1.06 -12.78
C THR A 74 4.51 -1.55 -12.69
N LEU A 75 3.58 -0.69 -12.26
CA LEU A 75 2.15 -0.94 -12.35
C LEU A 75 1.70 -0.81 -13.82
N GLU A 76 1.24 -1.91 -14.42
CA GLU A 76 0.71 -1.93 -15.78
C GLU A 76 -0.77 -1.56 -15.83
N LEU A 77 -1.53 -2.06 -14.85
CA LEU A 77 -2.96 -1.81 -14.74
C LEU A 77 -3.38 -1.82 -13.27
N GLY A 78 -4.31 -0.95 -12.91
CA GLY A 78 -4.98 -1.05 -11.62
C GLY A 78 -6.38 -0.50 -11.67
N SER A 79 -7.26 -1.10 -10.87
CA SER A 79 -8.66 -0.69 -10.73
C SER A 79 -9.06 -0.71 -9.27
N TRP A 80 -10.08 0.06 -8.93
CA TRP A 80 -10.65 0.06 -7.59
C TRP A 80 -12.15 0.26 -7.62
N LYS A 81 -12.81 -0.18 -6.55
CA LYS A 81 -14.24 0.00 -6.32
C LYS A 81 -14.54 0.10 -4.83
N GLY A 82 -15.41 1.02 -4.44
CA GLY A 82 -15.82 1.19 -3.05
C GLY A 82 -16.57 2.50 -2.84
N LEU A 83 -17.35 2.58 -1.77
CA LEU A 83 -18.01 3.82 -1.34
C LEU A 83 -18.88 4.47 -2.44
N GLY A 84 -19.52 3.63 -3.27
CA GLY A 84 -20.36 4.06 -4.39
C GLY A 84 -19.59 4.58 -5.62
N LYS A 85 -18.26 4.40 -5.65
CA LYS A 85 -17.37 4.88 -6.72
C LYS A 85 -16.48 3.75 -7.23
N GLU A 86 -15.93 3.94 -8.42
CA GLU A 86 -14.95 3.04 -9.05
C GLU A 86 -14.08 3.82 -10.04
N GLY A 87 -12.93 3.25 -10.40
CA GLY A 87 -12.04 3.87 -11.38
C GLY A 87 -10.67 3.20 -11.49
N ALA A 88 -9.74 3.89 -12.15
CA ALA A 88 -8.38 3.44 -12.34
C ALA A 88 -7.49 3.76 -11.12
N VAL A 89 -6.35 3.09 -11.05
CA VAL A 89 -5.32 3.35 -10.04
C VAL A 89 -4.09 3.95 -10.68
N HIS A 90 -3.55 5.01 -10.08
CA HIS A 90 -2.29 5.62 -10.47
C HIS A 90 -1.19 5.29 -9.44
N GLU A 91 -0.06 4.79 -9.93
CA GLU A 91 1.09 4.48 -9.08
C GLU A 91 1.84 5.75 -8.68
N ARG A 92 2.06 5.93 -7.37
CA ARG A 92 2.96 6.98 -6.85
C ARG A 92 4.33 6.41 -6.50
N SER A 93 4.33 5.22 -5.93
CA SER A 93 5.53 4.44 -5.66
C SER A 93 5.16 2.98 -5.47
N SER A 94 6.07 2.09 -5.86
CA SER A 94 6.04 0.69 -5.46
C SER A 94 7.40 0.23 -4.96
N THR A 95 7.38 -0.82 -4.16
CA THR A 95 8.56 -1.55 -3.74
C THR A 95 8.24 -3.02 -3.82
N PHE A 96 9.02 -3.75 -4.59
CA PHE A 96 8.89 -5.18 -4.76
C PHE A 96 10.15 -5.87 -4.24
N LEU A 97 9.97 -6.89 -3.39
CA LEU A 97 11.07 -7.68 -2.84
C LEU A 97 10.81 -9.18 -3.06
N GLY A 98 11.77 -9.88 -3.68
CA GLY A 98 11.84 -11.34 -3.68
C GLY A 98 10.97 -12.09 -4.70
N GLY A 99 10.70 -13.36 -4.40
CA GLY A 99 9.86 -14.28 -5.20
C GLY A 99 10.55 -15.44 -5.91
N GLN A 100 11.88 -15.62 -5.77
CA GLN A 100 12.58 -16.81 -6.29
C GLN A 100 12.57 -18.01 -5.33
N SER A 101 12.46 -17.78 -4.02
CA SER A 101 12.53 -18.83 -2.98
C SER A 101 11.52 -18.67 -1.83
N GLY A 102 10.59 -17.71 -1.93
CA GLY A 102 9.58 -17.40 -0.92
C GLY A 102 8.43 -16.55 -1.48
N PRO A 103 7.39 -16.25 -0.68
CA PRO A 103 6.28 -15.41 -1.12
C PRO A 103 6.81 -14.02 -1.53
N PRO A 104 6.28 -13.44 -2.63
CA PRO A 104 6.65 -12.09 -3.03
C PRO A 104 6.20 -11.08 -1.98
N SER A 105 6.97 -10.01 -1.78
CA SER A 105 6.56 -8.87 -0.97
C SER A 105 6.33 -7.64 -1.84
N ILE A 106 5.27 -6.90 -1.54
CA ILE A 106 4.94 -5.63 -2.20
C ILE A 106 4.63 -4.56 -1.15
N GLY A 107 4.96 -3.31 -1.47
CA GLY A 107 4.45 -2.13 -0.79
C GLY A 107 4.39 -0.96 -1.76
N GLY A 108 3.77 0.14 -1.34
CA GLY A 108 3.65 1.32 -2.19
C GLY A 108 2.57 2.29 -1.76
N SER A 109 2.44 3.35 -2.55
CA SER A 109 1.38 4.34 -2.45
C SER A 109 0.71 4.50 -3.80
N PHE A 110 -0.62 4.56 -3.80
CA PHE A 110 -1.42 4.56 -5.01
C PHE A 110 -2.57 5.56 -4.89
N ASP A 111 -2.81 6.34 -5.94
CA ASP A 111 -3.94 7.26 -6.02
C ASP A 111 -5.11 6.53 -6.71
N LEU A 112 -6.27 6.55 -6.07
CA LEU A 112 -7.52 5.98 -6.57
C LEU A 112 -8.26 7.08 -7.33
N LEU A 113 -8.33 6.94 -8.66
CA LEU A 113 -8.88 7.98 -9.53
C LEU A 113 -10.39 7.85 -9.69
N GLY A 114 -11.09 8.98 -9.71
CA GLY A 114 -12.48 9.05 -10.13
C GLY A 114 -12.63 8.94 -11.65
N ALA A 115 -13.88 8.94 -12.13
CA ALA A 115 -14.20 8.90 -13.56
C ALA A 115 -13.68 10.13 -14.33
N ASP A 116 -13.44 11.24 -13.63
CA ASP A 116 -12.85 12.47 -14.13
C ASP A 116 -11.30 12.47 -14.15
N GLY A 117 -10.68 11.35 -13.73
CA GLY A 117 -9.24 11.20 -13.63
C GLY A 117 -8.62 11.89 -12.41
N GLN A 118 -9.42 12.54 -11.56
CA GLN A 118 -8.91 13.18 -10.34
C GLN A 118 -8.71 12.15 -9.23
N ALA A 119 -7.66 12.34 -8.44
CA ALA A 119 -7.43 11.48 -7.27
C ALA A 119 -8.51 11.75 -6.22
N LEU A 120 -9.27 10.72 -5.85
CA LEU A 120 -10.27 10.79 -4.79
C LEU A 120 -9.68 10.31 -3.47
N PHE A 121 -8.94 9.21 -3.51
CA PHE A 121 -8.29 8.63 -2.34
C PHE A 121 -6.82 8.37 -2.63
N ARG A 122 -6.02 8.33 -1.57
CA ARG A 122 -4.68 7.77 -1.61
C ARG A 122 -4.61 6.59 -0.66
N VAL A 123 -4.21 5.43 -1.18
CA VAL A 123 -4.04 4.21 -0.39
C VAL A 123 -2.58 3.82 -0.24
N ARG A 124 -2.24 3.20 0.88
CA ARG A 124 -0.90 2.69 1.18
C ARG A 124 -0.93 1.20 1.49
N ILE A 125 -0.06 0.46 0.82
CA ILE A 125 0.28 -0.91 1.16
C ILE A 125 1.64 -0.87 1.88
N PRO A 126 1.75 -1.22 3.17
CA PRO A 126 3.04 -1.37 3.80
C PRO A 126 3.79 -2.54 3.15
N VAL A 127 5.12 -2.45 3.06
CA VAL A 127 5.93 -3.53 2.50
C VAL A 127 5.76 -4.77 3.36
N GLN A 128 5.09 -5.79 2.81
CA GLN A 128 4.79 -7.04 3.49
C GLN A 128 4.75 -8.20 2.49
N ALA A 129 4.97 -9.42 3.01
CA ALA A 129 4.80 -10.63 2.23
C ALA A 129 3.34 -10.82 1.83
N LEU A 130 3.11 -11.29 0.62
CA LEU A 130 1.78 -11.53 0.08
C LEU A 130 1.34 -12.97 0.35
N ASP A 131 0.16 -13.10 0.96
CA ASP A 131 -0.55 -14.38 0.99
C ASP A 131 -1.00 -14.77 -0.42
N ARG A 132 -0.97 -16.07 -0.73
CA ARG A 132 -1.46 -16.57 -2.01
C ARG A 132 -2.97 -16.42 -2.13
N VAL A 133 -3.43 -16.11 -3.33
CA VAL A 133 -4.82 -16.35 -3.74
C VAL A 133 -4.91 -17.84 -4.10
N TYR A 134 -5.69 -18.62 -3.35
CA TYR A 134 -5.97 -20.04 -3.65
C TYR A 134 -7.15 -20.17 -4.61
#